data_AF-A0A800LTM4-F1
#
_entry.id   AF-A0A800LTM4-F1
#
_cell.length_a   1.000
_cell.length_b   1.000
_cell.length_c   1.000
_cell.angle_alpha   90.00
_cell.angle_beta   90.00
_cell.angle_gamma   90.00
#
_symmetry.space_group_name_H-M   'P 1'
#
loop_
_entity.id
_entity.type
_entity.pdbx_description
1 polymer ?
#
loop_
_entity_poly.entity_id
_entity_poly.type
_entity_poly.pdbx_seq_one_letter_code
_entity_poly.pdbx_strand_id
1 'polypeptide(L)'
;MTAATAHKTERSNRILTFLLGHTRFAIDISSILSITDDFNKVESSKNHQASFLGYLYYRNKPVNTYECSTLLGRDSNRTILESTISSLNEGEEAHASWLNGLEQSITNGTSFDLQRDPRVCEFGHWL
;
A
#
# COMPACT_ATOMS: atom_id res chain seq x y z
N MET A 1 -12.15 -17.13 -41.42
CA MET A 1 -10.93 -17.18 -40.59
C MET A 1 -10.11 -15.94 -40.92
N THR A 2 -10.18 -14.91 -40.09
CA THR A 2 -9.52 -13.63 -40.35
C THR A 2 -8.17 -13.68 -39.63
N ALA A 3 -7.08 -13.79 -40.40
CA ALA A 3 -5.73 -13.80 -39.85
C ALA A 3 -5.40 -12.40 -39.30
N ALA A 4 -5.05 -12.32 -38.02
CA ALA A 4 -4.53 -11.11 -37.42
C ALA A 4 -3.12 -10.85 -37.94
N THR A 5 -2.96 -9.85 -38.79
CA THR A 5 -1.66 -9.39 -39.27
C THR A 5 -1.01 -8.57 -38.15
N ALA A 6 -0.11 -9.19 -37.38
CA ALA A 6 0.74 -8.46 -36.46
C ALA A 6 1.74 -7.62 -37.28
N HIS A 7 1.56 -6.30 -37.29
CA HIS A 7 2.61 -5.40 -37.75
C HIS A 7 3.85 -5.62 -36.90
N LYS A 8 4.94 -6.04 -37.54
CA LYS A 8 6.25 -6.20 -36.92
C LYS A 8 6.84 -4.80 -36.71
N THR A 9 6.35 -4.11 -35.70
CA THR A 9 6.97 -2.89 -35.18
C THR A 9 8.40 -3.26 -34.79
N GLU A 10 9.39 -2.48 -35.24
CA GLU A 10 10.76 -2.62 -34.77
C GLU A 10 10.74 -2.52 -33.25
N ARG A 11 10.90 -3.66 -32.57
CA ARG A 11 11.00 -3.69 -31.12
C ARG A 11 12.31 -3.00 -30.76
N SER A 12 12.20 -1.85 -30.13
CA SER A 12 13.29 -1.32 -29.32
C SER A 12 13.70 -2.42 -28.35
N ASN A 13 14.95 -2.91 -28.40
CA ASN A 13 15.47 -3.91 -27.45
C ASN A 13 15.65 -3.34 -26.03
N ARG A 14 15.04 -2.19 -25.73
CA ARG A 14 15.14 -1.49 -24.45
C ARG A 14 13.85 -1.70 -23.67
N ILE A 15 13.99 -2.37 -22.54
CA ILE A 15 12.91 -2.59 -21.59
C ILE A 15 13.16 -1.74 -20.34
N LEU A 16 12.10 -1.24 -19.73
CA LEU A 16 12.15 -0.77 -18.36
C LEU A 16 11.78 -1.92 -17.45
N THR A 17 12.65 -2.23 -16.49
CA THR A 17 12.33 -3.19 -15.42
C THR A 17 12.00 -2.47 -14.13
N PHE A 18 10.98 -2.93 -13.43
CA PHE A 18 10.59 -2.42 -12.11
C PHE A 18 10.23 -3.57 -11.17
N LEU A 19 10.19 -3.27 -9.87
CA LEU A 19 9.84 -4.24 -8.83
C LEU A 19 8.45 -3.93 -8.28
N LEU A 20 7.65 -4.97 -8.10
CA LEU A 20 6.46 -4.93 -7.25
C LEU A 20 6.66 -5.98 -6.15
N GLY A 21 6.90 -5.50 -4.93
CA GLY A 21 7.40 -6.33 -3.83
C GLY A 21 8.72 -6.99 -4.21
N HIS A 22 8.77 -8.32 -4.15
CA HIS A 22 9.96 -9.10 -4.53
C HIS A 22 9.96 -9.60 -5.98
N THR A 23 8.94 -9.26 -6.78
CA THR A 23 8.86 -9.73 -8.17
C THR A 23 9.30 -8.65 -9.15
N ARG A 24 10.09 -9.06 -10.15
CA ARG A 24 10.55 -8.20 -11.25
C ARG A 24 9.60 -8.28 -12.43
N PHE A 25 9.20 -7.10 -12.92
CA PHE A 25 8.40 -6.90 -14.12
C PHE A 25 9.19 -6.13 -15.17
N ALA A 26 8.75 -6.22 -16.42
CA ALA A 26 9.33 -5.50 -17.54
C ALA A 26 8.23 -4.97 -18.46
N ILE A 27 8.43 -3.77 -18.99
CA ILE A 27 7.60 -3.17 -20.03
C ILE A 27 8.50 -2.63 -21.14
N ASP A 28 8.04 -2.72 -22.38
CA ASP A 28 8.74 -2.09 -23.51
C ASP A 28 8.81 -0.58 -23.29
N ILE A 29 10.00 0.01 -23.44
CA ILE A 29 10.16 1.46 -23.25
C ILE A 29 9.34 2.26 -24.26
N SER A 30 9.03 1.71 -25.43
CA SER A 30 8.19 2.38 -26.44
C SER A 30 6.73 2.53 -25.98
N SER A 31 6.31 1.74 -24.99
CA SER A 31 4.98 1.82 -24.39
C SER A 31 4.90 2.82 -23.24
N ILE A 32 6.00 3.47 -22.86
CA ILE A 32 6.06 4.41 -21.75
C ILE A 32 6.04 5.84 -22.28
N LEU A 33 5.01 6.58 -21.90
CA LEU A 33 4.91 8.00 -22.23
C LEU A 33 5.68 8.90 -21.25
N SER A 34 5.64 8.56 -19.95
CA SER A 34 6.30 9.29 -18.86
C SER A 34 6.38 8.42 -17.61
N ILE A 35 7.33 8.72 -16.74
CA ILE A 35 7.42 8.16 -15.38
C ILE A 35 7.37 9.35 -14.42
N THR A 36 6.45 9.35 -13.47
CA THR A 36 6.30 10.43 -12.49
C THR A 36 5.96 9.87 -11.10
N ASP A 37 6.15 10.69 -10.08
CA ASP A 37 5.74 10.42 -8.70
C ASP A 37 4.59 11.36 -8.31
N ASP A 38 3.45 11.17 -8.98
CA ASP A 38 2.27 12.04 -8.88
C ASP A 38 1.06 11.33 -8.25
N PHE A 39 1.29 10.31 -7.40
CA PHE A 39 0.20 9.53 -6.80
C PHE A 39 -0.80 10.42 -6.03
N ASN A 40 -0.29 11.42 -5.30
CA ASN A 40 -1.12 12.36 -4.53
C ASN A 40 -1.99 13.29 -5.40
N LYS A 41 -1.79 13.28 -6.73
CA LYS A 41 -2.59 14.07 -7.69
C LYS A 41 -3.66 13.23 -8.39
N VAL A 42 -3.82 11.97 -8.03
CA VAL A 42 -4.85 11.10 -8.61
C VAL A 42 -6.22 11.56 -8.09
N GLU A 43 -7.08 11.97 -9.03
CA GLU A 43 -8.47 12.31 -8.73
C GLU A 43 -9.29 11.02 -8.63
N SER A 44 -9.71 10.68 -7.41
CA SER A 44 -10.50 9.49 -7.14
C SER A 44 -11.87 9.56 -7.84
N SER A 45 -12.31 8.42 -8.34
CA SER A 45 -13.58 8.26 -9.06
C SER A 45 -14.42 7.18 -8.37
N LYS A 46 -15.75 7.36 -8.37
CA LYS A 46 -16.71 6.40 -7.77
C LYS A 46 -16.88 5.09 -8.57
N ASN A 47 -15.97 4.79 -9.48
CA ASN A 47 -16.03 3.56 -10.26
C ASN A 47 -15.63 2.36 -9.37
N HIS A 48 -16.37 1.26 -9.49
CA HIS A 48 -16.32 0.12 -8.56
C HIS A 48 -15.28 -0.94 -8.94
N GLN A 49 -14.41 -0.68 -9.92
CA GLN A 49 -13.34 -1.59 -10.26
C GLN A 49 -12.24 -1.55 -9.20
N ALA A 50 -11.98 -2.69 -8.55
CA ALA A 50 -11.06 -2.79 -7.42
C ALA A 50 -9.64 -2.26 -7.69
N SER A 51 -9.16 -2.35 -8.93
CA SER A 51 -7.83 -1.86 -9.31
C SER A 51 -7.83 -0.45 -9.88
N PHE A 52 -8.98 0.17 -10.12
CA PHE A 52 -9.05 1.51 -10.70
C PHE A 52 -8.94 2.57 -9.60
N LEU A 53 -7.92 3.41 -9.69
CA LEU A 53 -7.63 4.43 -8.69
C LEU A 53 -8.29 5.77 -9.02
N GLY A 54 -8.55 6.04 -10.29
CA GLY A 54 -9.10 7.32 -10.76
C GLY A 54 -8.36 7.88 -11.96
N TYR A 55 -8.23 9.19 -12.01
CA TYR A 55 -7.65 9.90 -13.15
C TYR A 55 -6.39 10.69 -12.76
N LEU A 56 -5.36 10.62 -13.59
CA LEU A 56 -4.19 11.49 -13.54
C LEU A 56 -4.12 12.33 -14.81
N TYR A 57 -3.81 13.62 -14.70
CA TYR A 57 -3.72 14.50 -15.86
C TYR A 57 -2.29 14.56 -16.40
N TYR A 58 -2.07 13.93 -17.55
CA TYR A 58 -0.84 14.10 -18.32
C TYR A 58 -1.06 15.16 -19.40
N ARG A 59 -0.35 16.29 -19.32
CA ARG A 59 -0.47 17.43 -20.26
C ARG A 59 -1.94 17.84 -20.48
N ASN A 60 -2.67 18.04 -19.39
CA ASN A 60 -4.09 18.41 -19.37
C ASN A 60 -5.04 17.38 -20.02
N LYS A 61 -4.58 16.13 -20.22
CA LYS A 61 -5.44 15.02 -20.66
C LYS A 61 -5.59 14.01 -19.54
N PRO A 62 -6.83 13.60 -19.20
CA PRO A 62 -7.05 12.58 -18.18
C PRO A 62 -6.57 11.23 -18.69
N VAL A 63 -5.85 10.52 -17.84
CA VAL A 63 -5.35 9.17 -18.04
C VAL A 63 -5.88 8.30 -16.91
N ASN A 64 -6.42 7.13 -17.24
CA ASN A 64 -6.89 6.19 -16.24
C ASN A 64 -5.71 5.63 -15.46
N THR A 65 -5.78 5.72 -14.14
CA THR A 65 -4.76 5.21 -13.23
C THR A 65 -5.25 3.93 -12.58
N TYR A 66 -4.41 2.90 -12.61
CA TYR A 66 -4.71 1.60 -12.02
C TYR A 66 -3.60 1.17 -11.04
N GLU A 67 -4.00 0.49 -9.97
CA GLU A 67 -3.10 -0.19 -9.05
C GLU A 67 -2.61 -1.49 -9.69
N CYS A 68 -1.32 -1.53 -10.01
CA CYS A 68 -0.71 -2.66 -10.71
C CYS A 68 -0.67 -3.93 -9.86
N SER A 69 -0.47 -3.81 -8.54
CA SER A 69 -0.47 -4.98 -7.65
C SER A 69 -1.82 -5.70 -7.67
N THR A 70 -2.91 -4.95 -7.51
CA THR A 70 -4.29 -5.47 -7.58
C THR A 70 -4.61 -6.08 -8.94
N LEU A 71 -4.21 -5.45 -10.05
CA LEU A 71 -4.39 -6.02 -11.39
C LEU A 71 -3.69 -7.37 -11.57
N LEU A 72 -2.58 -7.58 -10.87
CA LEU A 72 -1.80 -8.81 -10.91
C LEU A 72 -2.21 -9.81 -9.82
N GLY A 73 -3.31 -9.56 -9.11
CA GLY A 73 -3.81 -10.44 -8.04
C GLY A 73 -2.89 -10.47 -6.82
N ARG A 74 -2.23 -9.35 -6.52
CA ARG A 74 -1.33 -9.20 -5.37
C ARG A 74 -1.75 -8.05 -4.47
N ASP A 75 -1.32 -8.14 -3.23
CA ASP A 75 -1.51 -7.07 -2.27
C ASP A 75 -0.65 -5.85 -2.63
N SER A 76 -1.23 -4.67 -2.46
CA SER A 76 -0.50 -3.42 -2.63
C SER A 76 0.46 -3.23 -1.48
N ASN A 77 1.75 -3.05 -1.80
CA ASN A 77 2.77 -2.69 -0.81
C ASN A 77 2.38 -1.44 -0.02
N ARG A 78 1.67 -0.50 -0.65
CA ARG A 78 1.18 0.70 0.03
C ARG A 78 0.14 0.35 1.09
N THR A 79 -0.84 -0.48 0.75
CA THR A 79 -1.84 -0.96 1.72
C THR A 79 -1.19 -1.74 2.87
N ILE A 80 -0.20 -2.58 2.58
CA ILE A 80 0.57 -3.30 3.60
C ILE A 80 1.32 -2.31 4.51
N LEU A 81 1.98 -1.30 3.92
CA LEU A 81 2.70 -0.28 4.68
C LEU A 81 1.76 0.54 5.55
N GLU A 82 0.63 1.00 5.02
CA GLU A 82 -0.41 1.75 5.75
C GLU A 82 -0.96 0.92 6.91
N SER A 83 -1.27 -0.36 6.66
CA SER A 83 -1.70 -1.29 7.70
C SER A 83 -0.64 -1.46 8.78
N THR A 84 0.63 -1.59 8.39
CA THR A 84 1.75 -1.73 9.32
C THR A 84 1.93 -0.49 10.19
N ILE A 85 1.81 0.70 9.60
CA ILE A 85 1.87 1.98 10.33
C ILE A 85 0.71 2.08 11.32
N SER A 86 -0.53 1.75 10.92
CA SER A 86 -1.68 1.74 11.81
C SER A 86 -1.46 0.81 13.00
N SER A 87 -1.03 -0.42 12.71
CA SER A 87 -0.65 -1.43 13.69
C SER A 87 0.40 -0.95 14.69
N LEU A 88 1.45 -0.25 14.23
CA LEU A 88 2.47 0.31 15.12
C LEU A 88 1.90 1.42 16.02
N ASN A 89 1.08 2.31 15.48
CA ASN A 89 0.45 3.38 16.27
C ASN A 89 -0.50 2.82 17.33
N GLU A 90 -1.29 1.80 16.97
CA GLU A 90 -2.18 1.09 17.91
C GLU A 90 -1.37 0.42 19.03
N GLY A 91 -0.24 -0.20 18.70
CA GLY A 91 0.69 -0.77 19.67
C GLY A 91 1.25 0.30 20.63
N GLU A 92 1.69 1.44 20.11
CA GLU A 92 2.17 2.57 20.92
C GLU A 92 1.10 3.10 21.87
N GLU A 93 -0.13 3.30 21.38
CA GLU A 93 -1.24 3.79 22.20
C GLU A 93 -1.63 2.77 23.29
N ALA A 94 -1.62 1.48 22.98
CA ALA A 94 -1.83 0.42 23.95
C ALA A 94 -0.75 0.42 25.04
N HIS A 95 0.52 0.65 24.67
CA HIS A 95 1.63 0.75 25.63
C HIS A 95 1.48 1.95 26.55
N ALA A 96 1.18 3.13 25.99
CA ALA A 96 0.95 4.35 26.76
C ALA A 96 -0.23 4.19 27.74
N SER A 97 -1.33 3.60 27.26
CA SER A 97 -2.52 3.33 28.08
C SER A 97 -2.23 2.37 29.22
N TRP A 98 -1.45 1.32 28.95
CA TRP A 98 -1.05 0.35 29.97
C TRP A 98 -0.20 1.00 31.07
N LEU A 99 0.80 1.81 30.69
CA LEU A 99 1.67 2.50 31.64
C LEU A 99 0.88 3.50 32.50
N ASN A 100 0.01 4.29 31.88
CA ASN A 100 -0.86 5.24 32.57
C ASN A 100 -1.80 4.53 33.55
N GLY A 101 -2.41 3.42 33.14
CA GLY A 101 -3.25 2.61 34.02
C GLY A 101 -2.49 2.07 35.23
N LEU A 102 -1.23 1.67 35.04
CA LEU A 102 -0.38 1.16 36.11
C LEU A 102 -0.02 2.28 37.10
N GLU A 103 0.38 3.43 36.60
CA GLU A 103 0.70 4.60 37.41
C GLU A 103 -0.51 5.04 38.25
N GLN A 104 -1.71 5.07 37.65
CA GLN A 104 -2.96 5.39 38.35
C GLN A 104 -3.27 4.38 39.45
N SER A 105 -3.10 3.08 39.20
CA SER A 105 -3.31 2.04 40.20
C SER A 105 -2.35 2.17 41.39
N ILE A 106 -1.07 2.47 41.13
CA ILE A 106 -0.06 2.66 42.17
C ILE A 106 -0.32 3.95 42.96
N THR A 107 -0.64 5.05 42.29
CA THR A 107 -0.76 6.37 42.92
C THR A 107 -2.06 6.53 43.70
N ASN A 108 -3.17 6.03 43.14
CA ASN A 108 -4.52 6.23 43.68
C ASN A 108 -5.07 4.99 44.41
N GLY A 109 -4.34 3.88 44.41
CA GLY A 109 -4.79 2.62 45.01
C GLY A 109 -5.98 1.98 44.29
N THR A 110 -6.24 2.35 43.03
CA THR A 110 -7.31 1.76 42.21
C THR A 110 -6.90 0.37 41.70
N SER A 111 -7.89 -0.48 41.39
CA SER A 111 -7.62 -1.79 40.78
C SER A 111 -6.96 -1.63 39.41
N PHE A 112 -5.92 -2.42 39.14
CA PHE A 112 -5.35 -2.54 37.80
C PHE A 112 -6.01 -3.71 37.06
N ASP A 113 -6.87 -3.39 36.10
CA ASP A 113 -7.71 -4.36 35.40
C ASP A 113 -7.14 -4.79 34.03
N LEU A 114 -5.98 -4.26 33.64
CA LEU A 114 -5.28 -4.66 32.41
C LEU A 114 -4.43 -5.92 32.63
N GLN A 115 -4.12 -6.61 31.53
CA GLN A 115 -3.34 -7.85 31.56
C GLN A 115 -1.89 -7.57 32.02
N ARG A 116 -1.44 -8.32 33.03
CA ARG A 116 -0.11 -8.16 33.67
C ARG A 116 0.93 -9.14 33.13
N ASP A 117 0.51 -10.23 32.48
CA ASP A 117 1.44 -11.20 31.89
C ASP A 117 2.01 -10.64 30.58
N PRO A 118 3.33 -10.40 30.49
CA PRO A 118 3.98 -9.89 29.29
C PRO A 118 3.74 -10.76 28.06
N ARG A 119 3.46 -12.05 28.21
CA ARG A 119 3.24 -12.97 27.07
C ARG A 119 1.84 -12.91 26.49
N VAL A 120 0.93 -12.22 27.17
CA VAL A 120 -0.51 -12.27 26.90
C VAL A 120 -1.13 -10.87 26.87
N CYS A 121 -0.41 -9.85 27.34
CA CYS A 121 -0.83 -8.47 27.15
C CYS A 121 -0.43 -7.99 25.76
N GLU A 122 -1.24 -7.09 25.19
CA GLU A 122 -0.95 -6.41 23.93
C GLU A 122 0.48 -5.85 23.91
N PHE A 123 1.02 -5.43 25.06
CA PHE A 123 2.39 -4.94 25.18
C PHE A 123 3.45 -5.92 24.65
N GLY A 124 3.34 -7.23 24.95
CA GLY A 124 4.34 -8.21 24.52
C GLY A 124 4.01 -8.96 23.23
N HIS A 125 2.87 -8.70 22.59
CA HIS A 125 2.64 -9.16 21.21
C HIS A 125 3.51 -8.40 20.18
N TRP A 126 4.08 -7.26 20.57
CA TRP A 126 4.97 -6.43 19.74
C TRP A 126 6.48 -6.58 20.09
N LEU A 127 6.84 -7.37 21.11
CA LEU A 127 8.23 -7.64 21.54
C LEU A 127 8.69 -9.03 21.09
#